data_AF-A0A918GBM7-F1
#
_entry.id   AF-A0A918GBM7-F1
#
_cell.length_a   1.000
_cell.length_b   1.000
_cell.length_c   1.000
_cell.angle_alpha   90.00
_cell.angle_beta   90.00
_cell.angle_gamma   90.00
#
_symmetry.space_group_name_H-M   'P 1'
#
loop_
_entity.id
_entity.type
_entity.pdbx_description
1 polymer ?
#
loop_
_entity_poly.entity_id
_entity_poly.type
_entity_poly.pdbx_seq_one_letter_code
_entity_poly.pdbx_strand_id
1 'polypeptide(L)'
;MARLVVLTALIAALTACARPEPGAPVARATPAPTTTTTAPTSAAPTTTAPPPPSTTARATVSAPPTTTSAAVQPDIQLGEYAVTLTGTLDGQPVERPAQLSVTGTITETGTPNGVNALDVCLAAGFPLATPEAGAVWFGSNTGCFPNVGLADTDLARTSAAGATVTVDADPAVTGLNAFIGPLECLHPVSEGRMEVRFGAGGAVTGSVTARGPCLAAPPAEFTATFTGTRL
;
A
#
# COMPACT_ATOMS: atom_id res chain seq x y z
N MET A 1 40.14 1.35 29.15
CA MET A 1 39.36 1.59 30.38
C MET A 1 37.98 1.02 30.17
N ALA A 2 37.62 0.02 30.97
CA ALA A 2 36.43 -0.83 30.82
C ALA A 2 35.37 -0.50 31.88
N ARG A 3 34.10 -0.49 31.47
CA ARG A 3 32.86 -0.79 32.24
C ARG A 3 31.80 -1.08 31.16
N LEU A 4 31.30 -2.28 30.88
CA LEU A 4 30.75 -3.38 31.67
C LEU A 4 29.76 -2.93 32.74
N VAL A 5 28.48 -2.84 32.34
CA VAL A 5 27.32 -2.94 33.22
C VAL A 5 26.45 -4.06 32.64
N VAL A 6 26.21 -5.06 33.48
CA VAL A 6 25.49 -6.31 33.23
C VAL A 6 24.34 -6.37 34.25
N LEU A 7 23.33 -7.21 33.98
CA LEU A 7 22.28 -7.72 34.90
C LEU A 7 21.11 -6.73 35.17
N THR A 8 19.82 -7.08 35.24
CA THR A 8 19.02 -8.32 35.04
C THR A 8 17.54 -7.95 35.17
N ALA A 9 16.68 -8.75 34.52
CA ALA A 9 15.36 -9.24 34.97
C ALA A 9 14.21 -8.26 35.29
N LEU A 10 13.09 -8.41 34.56
CA LEU A 10 11.86 -8.94 35.17
C LEU A 10 10.97 -9.61 34.10
N ILE A 11 10.90 -10.94 34.16
CA ILE A 11 9.84 -11.75 33.55
C ILE A 11 8.70 -11.76 34.56
N ALA A 12 7.54 -11.23 34.20
CA ALA A 12 6.30 -11.42 34.95
C ALA A 12 5.34 -12.26 34.10
N ALA A 13 5.28 -13.54 34.43
CA ALA A 13 4.23 -14.44 34.04
C ALA A 13 2.93 -14.04 34.78
N LEU A 14 1.84 -13.87 34.05
CA LEU A 14 0.49 -13.90 34.60
C LEU A 14 -0.29 -15.01 33.90
N THR A 15 -0.38 -16.11 34.65
CA THR A 15 -1.17 -17.30 34.39
C THR A 15 -2.51 -17.17 35.12
N ALA A 16 -3.58 -17.69 34.51
CA ALA A 16 -4.94 -17.94 35.05
C ALA A 16 -5.90 -16.73 35.08
N CYS A 17 -7.16 -16.82 34.62
CA CYS A 17 -8.11 -17.92 34.78
C CYS A 17 -8.88 -18.25 33.50
N ALA A 18 -8.73 -19.49 33.03
CA ALA A 18 -9.72 -20.13 32.18
C ALA A 18 -10.92 -20.54 33.03
N ARG A 19 -12.11 -20.02 32.70
CA ARG A 19 -13.39 -20.45 33.26
C ARG A 19 -14.02 -21.42 32.25
N PRO A 20 -14.26 -22.70 32.59
CA PRO A 20 -14.97 -23.60 31.69
C PRO A 20 -16.47 -23.26 31.72
N GLU A 21 -17.02 -22.79 30.59
CA GLU A 21 -18.46 -22.70 30.39
C GLU A 21 -19.05 -24.11 30.18
N PRO A 22 -20.17 -24.44 30.84
CA PRO A 22 -20.86 -25.70 30.63
C PRO A 22 -21.79 -25.64 29.41
N GLY A 23 -21.51 -26.50 28.43
CA GLY A 23 -22.51 -27.26 27.68
C GLY A 23 -23.37 -26.50 26.67
N ALA A 24 -22.88 -26.39 25.44
CA ALA A 24 -23.75 -26.28 24.27
C ALA A 24 -24.11 -27.69 23.74
N PRO A 25 -25.39 -27.97 23.40
CA PRO A 25 -25.80 -29.28 22.90
C PRO A 25 -25.16 -29.57 21.53
N VAL A 26 -24.64 -30.79 21.41
CA VAL A 26 -24.10 -31.36 20.16
C VAL A 26 -25.24 -31.43 19.13
N ALA A 27 -25.28 -30.47 18.21
CA ALA A 27 -26.12 -30.55 17.02
C ALA A 27 -25.58 -31.67 16.11
N ARG A 28 -26.38 -32.72 15.97
CA ARG A 28 -26.13 -33.87 15.10
C ARG A 28 -26.12 -33.38 13.65
N ALA A 29 -24.95 -33.31 13.03
CA ALA A 29 -24.82 -32.93 11.63
C ALA A 29 -25.48 -33.98 10.73
N THR A 30 -26.50 -33.55 10.00
CA THR A 30 -27.12 -34.31 8.90
C THR A 30 -26.09 -34.44 7.76
N PRO A 31 -25.86 -35.64 7.21
CA PRO A 31 -24.94 -35.81 6.07
C PRO A 31 -25.48 -35.04 4.85
N ALA A 32 -24.61 -34.24 4.24
CA ALA A 32 -24.89 -33.53 3.00
C ALA A 32 -24.99 -34.52 1.82
N PRO A 33 -25.89 -34.28 0.85
CA PRO A 33 -25.99 -35.11 -0.35
C PRO A 33 -24.75 -34.98 -1.23
N THR A 34 -24.17 -36.11 -1.62
CA THR A 34 -23.08 -36.22 -2.56
C THR A 34 -23.57 -35.82 -3.96
N THR A 35 -23.20 -34.63 -4.43
CA THR A 35 -23.42 -34.23 -5.82
C THR A 35 -22.30 -34.77 -6.70
N THR A 36 -22.64 -35.75 -7.52
CA THR A 36 -21.80 -36.28 -8.59
C THR A 36 -21.60 -35.21 -9.66
N THR A 37 -20.40 -34.65 -9.77
CA THR A 37 -20.01 -33.75 -10.85
C THR A 37 -19.78 -34.56 -12.13
N THR A 38 -20.67 -34.41 -13.10
CA THR A 38 -20.51 -34.93 -14.46
C THR A 38 -19.45 -34.12 -15.19
N ALA A 39 -18.41 -34.77 -15.70
CA ALA A 39 -17.37 -34.15 -16.51
C ALA A 39 -17.96 -33.60 -17.84
N PRO A 40 -17.65 -32.35 -18.24
CA PRO A 40 -18.03 -31.86 -19.55
C PRO A 40 -17.19 -32.54 -20.65
N THR A 41 -17.91 -33.06 -21.64
CA THR A 41 -17.43 -33.65 -22.88
C THR A 41 -16.53 -32.68 -23.64
N SER A 42 -15.34 -33.17 -24.00
CA SER A 42 -14.37 -32.50 -24.87
C SER A 42 -14.97 -32.28 -26.26
N ALA A 43 -15.20 -31.02 -26.64
CA ALA A 43 -15.56 -30.64 -27.99
C ALA A 43 -14.30 -30.57 -28.86
N ALA A 44 -14.37 -31.15 -30.06
CA ALA A 44 -13.29 -31.22 -31.03
C ALA A 44 -12.84 -29.82 -31.49
N PRO A 45 -11.54 -29.62 -31.80
CA PRO A 45 -11.05 -28.36 -32.35
C PRO A 45 -11.54 -28.20 -33.80
N THR A 46 -12.28 -27.13 -34.06
CA THR A 46 -12.61 -26.69 -35.43
C THR A 46 -11.39 -25.98 -36.01
N THR A 47 -10.79 -26.57 -37.04
CA THR A 47 -9.68 -25.98 -37.80
C THR A 47 -10.21 -24.86 -38.70
N THR A 48 -10.10 -23.62 -38.25
CA THR A 48 -10.40 -22.44 -39.07
C THR A 48 -9.20 -22.13 -39.96
N ALA A 49 -9.45 -22.00 -41.27
CA ALA A 49 -8.44 -21.67 -42.28
C ALA A 49 -7.76 -20.30 -41.99
N PRO A 50 -6.45 -20.17 -42.27
CA PRO A 50 -5.74 -18.91 -42.06
C PRO A 50 -6.27 -17.81 -43.01
N PRO A 51 -6.45 -16.57 -42.51
CA PRO A 51 -6.82 -15.43 -43.33
C PRO A 51 -5.69 -15.06 -44.31
N PRO A 52 -6.02 -14.40 -45.44
CA PRO A 52 -5.04 -13.95 -46.43
C PRO A 52 -4.06 -12.92 -45.83
N PRO A 53 -2.83 -12.83 -46.37
CA PRO A 53 -1.82 -11.90 -45.89
C PRO A 53 -2.24 -10.45 -46.14
N SER A 54 -2.44 -9.70 -45.07
CA SER A 54 -2.68 -8.25 -45.11
C SER A 54 -1.40 -7.51 -45.49
N THR A 55 -1.47 -6.74 -46.58
CA THR A 55 -0.40 -5.85 -47.06
C THR A 55 -0.03 -4.84 -45.96
N THR A 56 1.12 -5.02 -45.33
CA THR A 56 1.62 -4.13 -44.28
C THR A 56 2.04 -2.80 -44.88
N ALA A 57 1.22 -1.76 -44.71
CA ALA A 57 1.65 -0.39 -44.92
C ALA A 57 2.76 -0.05 -43.92
N ARG A 58 3.91 0.39 -44.43
CA ARG A 58 5.08 0.78 -43.65
C ARG A 58 4.75 2.05 -42.86
N ALA A 59 4.27 1.88 -41.63
CA ALA A 59 4.10 2.99 -40.70
C ALA A 59 5.50 3.59 -40.43
N THR A 60 5.65 4.87 -40.77
CA THR A 60 6.75 5.70 -40.28
C THR A 60 6.72 5.69 -38.76
N VAL A 61 7.68 5.00 -38.15
CA VAL A 61 7.91 5.03 -36.71
C VAL A 61 8.34 6.45 -36.36
N SER A 62 7.39 7.29 -35.97
CA SER A 62 7.71 8.50 -35.23
C SER A 62 8.45 8.07 -33.97
N ALA A 63 9.70 8.50 -33.84
CA ALA A 63 10.47 8.27 -32.63
C ALA A 63 9.63 8.69 -31.41
N PRO A 64 9.55 7.87 -30.36
CA PRO A 64 8.84 8.26 -29.15
C PRO A 64 9.45 9.56 -28.63
N PRO A 65 8.62 10.51 -28.17
CA PRO A 65 9.14 11.74 -27.58
C PRO A 65 10.04 11.34 -26.40
N THR A 66 11.29 11.83 -26.41
CA THR A 66 12.20 11.69 -25.27
C THR A 66 11.59 12.47 -24.12
N THR A 67 10.84 11.80 -23.25
CA THR A 67 10.37 12.37 -21.99
C THR A 67 11.59 12.50 -21.10
N THR A 68 12.17 13.69 -21.09
CA THR A 68 13.20 14.08 -20.13
C THR A 68 12.64 13.85 -18.73
N SER A 69 13.18 12.84 -18.03
CA SER A 69 12.94 12.62 -16.60
C SER A 69 13.08 13.96 -15.89
N ALA A 70 12.01 14.42 -15.25
CA ALA A 70 11.98 15.73 -14.61
C ALA A 70 13.10 15.74 -13.56
N ALA A 71 14.11 16.59 -13.75
CA ALA A 71 15.22 16.68 -12.83
C ALA A 71 14.68 16.90 -11.41
N VAL A 72 15.09 16.02 -10.49
CA VAL A 72 14.72 16.11 -9.07
C VAL A 72 15.01 17.53 -8.60
N GLN A 73 13.97 18.20 -8.09
CA GLN A 73 14.09 19.59 -7.68
C GLN A 73 15.04 19.69 -6.47
N PRO A 74 15.95 20.68 -6.43
CA PRO A 74 17.01 20.76 -5.41
C PRO A 74 16.48 20.92 -3.98
N ASP A 75 15.21 21.34 -3.83
CA ASP A 75 14.56 21.56 -2.54
C ASP A 75 13.94 20.28 -1.95
N ILE A 76 13.89 19.19 -2.72
CA ILE A 76 13.40 17.90 -2.27
C ILE A 76 14.57 17.06 -1.77
N GLN A 77 14.48 16.63 -0.52
CA GLN A 77 15.47 15.77 0.10
C GLN A 77 15.02 14.32 -0.03
N LEU A 78 15.86 13.48 -0.64
CA LEU A 78 15.63 12.03 -0.69
C LEU A 78 16.11 11.37 0.61
N GLY A 79 15.50 10.27 1.01
CA GLY A 79 15.89 9.46 2.16
C GLY A 79 14.69 8.99 2.98
N GLU A 80 15.01 8.46 4.16
CA GLU A 80 14.01 8.00 5.13
C GLU A 80 13.80 9.05 6.23
N TYR A 81 12.57 9.11 6.72
CA TYR A 81 12.11 10.03 7.74
C TYR A 81 11.31 9.27 8.78
N ALA A 82 11.60 9.50 10.06
CA ALA A 82 10.70 9.10 11.13
C ALA A 82 9.67 10.21 11.31
N VAL A 83 8.40 9.87 11.16
CA VAL A 83 7.28 10.82 11.28
C VAL A 83 6.25 10.31 12.28
N THR A 84 5.52 11.23 12.90
CA THR A 84 4.35 10.91 13.73
C THR A 84 3.10 11.30 12.96
N LEU A 85 2.19 10.35 12.77
CA LEU A 85 0.86 10.60 12.21
C LEU A 85 -0.08 11.03 13.33
N THR A 86 -0.86 12.09 13.10
CA THR A 86 -1.92 12.56 13.99
C THR A 86 -3.15 12.93 13.17
N GLY A 87 -4.29 12.30 13.47
CA GLY A 87 -5.49 12.45 12.65
C GLY A 87 -6.70 11.67 13.16
N THR A 88 -7.53 11.21 12.23
CA THR A 88 -8.73 10.42 12.49
C THR A 88 -8.89 9.22 11.54
N LEU A 89 -9.57 8.19 12.03
CA LEU A 89 -10.06 7.03 11.30
C LEU A 89 -11.56 6.89 11.60
N ASP A 90 -12.43 7.17 10.62
CA ASP A 90 -13.88 7.26 10.81
C ASP A 90 -14.28 8.16 12.01
N GLY A 91 -13.56 9.27 12.16
CA GLY A 91 -13.75 10.22 13.25
C GLY A 91 -13.15 9.81 14.60
N GLN A 92 -12.61 8.59 14.74
CA GLN A 92 -11.86 8.18 15.92
C GLN A 92 -10.43 8.73 15.85
N PRO A 93 -9.90 9.34 16.93
CA PRO A 93 -8.55 9.88 16.92
C PRO A 93 -7.52 8.78 16.73
N VAL A 94 -6.49 9.07 15.93
CA VAL A 94 -5.35 8.18 15.72
C VAL A 94 -4.06 8.97 15.86
N GLU A 95 -3.12 8.42 16.62
CA GLU A 95 -1.75 8.91 16.72
C GLU A 95 -0.79 7.73 16.70
N ARG A 96 0.12 7.68 15.72
CA ARG A 96 1.09 6.57 15.61
C ARG A 96 2.40 6.98 14.95
N PRO A 97 3.53 6.35 15.33
CA PRO A 97 4.77 6.47 14.58
C PRO A 97 4.63 5.84 13.19
N ALA A 98 5.33 6.42 12.23
CA ALA A 98 5.38 5.99 10.85
C ALA A 98 6.76 6.26 10.25
N GLN A 99 7.03 5.62 9.12
CA GLN A 99 8.20 5.86 8.29
C GLN A 99 7.73 6.47 6.97
N LEU A 100 8.36 7.56 6.57
CA LEU A 100 8.23 8.13 5.24
C LEU A 100 9.54 7.88 4.49
N SER A 101 9.47 7.31 3.30
CA SER A 101 10.61 7.14 2.40
C SER A 101 10.38 7.93 1.12
N VAL A 102 11.41 8.63 0.66
CA VAL A 102 11.41 9.46 -0.53
C VAL A 102 12.61 9.06 -1.37
N THR A 103 12.37 8.52 -2.55
CA THR A 103 13.41 7.95 -3.42
C THR A 103 13.28 8.48 -4.84
N GLY A 104 14.33 8.33 -5.64
CA GLY A 104 14.20 8.54 -7.08
C GLY A 104 13.19 7.56 -7.68
N THR A 105 12.72 7.83 -8.88
CA THR A 105 11.74 6.98 -9.56
C THR A 105 12.24 5.54 -9.69
N ILE A 106 11.45 4.60 -9.18
CA ILE A 106 11.69 3.17 -9.17
C ILE A 106 11.35 2.58 -10.54
N THR A 107 10.21 2.97 -11.12
CA THR A 107 9.74 2.45 -12.42
C THR A 107 9.68 3.55 -13.47
N GLU A 108 10.58 3.48 -14.47
CA GLU A 108 10.63 4.45 -15.57
C GLU A 108 9.92 3.99 -16.86
N THR A 109 9.46 2.73 -16.91
CA THR A 109 8.88 2.14 -18.13
C THR A 109 7.57 1.42 -17.87
N GLY A 110 6.63 1.53 -18.81
CA GLY A 110 5.43 0.69 -18.82
C GLY A 110 4.28 1.13 -17.92
N THR A 111 4.32 2.36 -17.39
CA THR A 111 3.29 2.84 -16.48
C THR A 111 2.18 3.54 -17.29
N PRO A 112 0.90 3.12 -17.16
CA PRO A 112 -0.20 3.74 -17.90
C PRO A 112 -0.42 5.20 -17.52
N ASN A 113 0.12 5.64 -16.38
CA ASN A 113 -0.09 6.97 -15.81
C ASN A 113 1.07 7.94 -16.01
N GLY A 114 2.12 7.54 -16.74
CA GLY A 114 3.35 8.30 -16.92
C GLY A 114 4.37 8.02 -15.82
N VAL A 115 5.60 8.47 -16.05
CA VAL A 115 6.72 8.27 -15.12
C VAL A 115 6.56 9.22 -13.92
N ASN A 116 6.57 8.64 -12.72
CA ASN A 116 6.59 9.41 -11.48
C ASN A 116 7.83 10.30 -11.40
N ALA A 117 7.71 11.52 -10.88
CA ALA A 117 8.86 12.41 -10.71
C ALA A 117 9.85 11.88 -9.65
N LEU A 118 9.30 11.14 -8.68
CA LEU A 118 9.98 10.46 -7.58
C LEU A 118 8.98 9.52 -6.91
N ASP A 119 9.45 8.55 -6.14
CA ASP A 119 8.57 7.67 -5.38
C ASP A 119 8.60 8.00 -3.88
N VAL A 120 7.40 8.16 -3.33
CA VAL A 120 7.13 8.42 -1.92
C VAL A 120 6.32 7.26 -1.33
N CYS A 121 6.70 6.87 -0.13
CA CYS A 121 6.13 5.74 0.60
C CYS A 121 5.89 6.16 2.06
N LEU A 122 4.66 6.06 2.55
CA LEU A 122 4.30 6.22 3.95
C LEU A 122 3.85 4.88 4.51
N ALA A 123 4.51 4.42 5.58
CA ALA A 123 4.22 3.17 6.24
C ALA A 123 4.05 3.35 7.75
N ALA A 124 2.92 2.92 8.28
CA ALA A 124 2.67 2.84 9.71
C ALA A 124 2.07 1.47 10.03
N GLY A 125 2.82 0.62 10.74
CA GLY A 125 2.43 -0.78 10.98
C GLY A 125 2.54 -1.65 9.73
N PHE A 126 1.82 -2.78 9.72
CA PHE A 126 1.84 -3.75 8.61
C PHE A 126 0.41 -4.26 8.32
N PRO A 127 -0.42 -3.47 7.61
CA PRO A 127 -1.83 -3.81 7.35
C PRO A 127 -2.06 -5.24 6.82
N LEU A 128 -1.17 -5.74 5.97
CA LEU A 128 -1.34 -7.04 5.32
C LEU A 128 -0.87 -8.24 6.15
N ALA A 129 0.01 -8.07 7.14
CA ALA A 129 0.55 -9.18 7.94
C ALA A 129 0.17 -9.11 9.43
N THR A 130 0.11 -7.91 9.99
CA THR A 130 -0.27 -7.65 11.38
C THR A 130 -1.28 -6.49 11.40
N PRO A 131 -2.56 -6.78 11.10
CA PRO A 131 -3.59 -5.75 11.02
C PRO A 131 -3.84 -5.16 12.41
N GLU A 132 -3.62 -3.86 12.53
CA GLU A 132 -3.86 -3.08 13.75
C GLU A 132 -4.62 -1.82 13.38
N ALA A 133 -5.60 -1.41 14.20
CA ALA A 133 -6.44 -0.26 13.88
C ALA A 133 -5.63 0.99 13.51
N GLY A 134 -5.96 1.51 12.33
CA GLY A 134 -5.36 2.65 11.67
C GLY A 134 -4.04 2.39 10.98
N ALA A 135 -3.43 1.19 11.05
CA ALA A 135 -2.22 0.85 10.29
C ALA A 135 -2.45 1.24 8.82
N VAL A 136 -1.46 1.85 8.17
CA VAL A 136 -1.63 2.43 6.84
C VAL A 136 -0.36 2.28 6.02
N TRP A 137 -0.53 1.84 4.79
CA TRP A 137 0.46 1.87 3.73
C TRP A 137 -0.08 2.73 2.60
N PHE A 138 0.66 3.78 2.25
CA PHE A 138 0.32 4.69 1.16
C PHE A 138 1.59 5.04 0.39
N GLY A 139 1.74 4.45 -0.79
CA GLY A 139 2.91 4.58 -1.63
C GLY A 139 2.55 4.86 -3.09
N SER A 140 3.55 5.31 -3.82
CA SER A 140 3.44 5.59 -5.26
C SER A 140 3.88 4.44 -6.14
N ASN A 141 4.65 3.49 -5.60
CA ASN A 141 5.08 2.30 -6.28
C ASN A 141 5.10 1.11 -5.31
N THR A 142 4.89 -0.12 -5.77
CA THR A 142 4.96 -1.33 -4.93
C THR A 142 6.36 -1.58 -4.36
N GLY A 143 7.42 -1.12 -5.04
CA GLY A 143 8.81 -1.14 -4.55
C GLY A 143 9.01 -0.35 -3.24
N CYS A 144 8.04 0.49 -2.86
CA CYS A 144 7.96 1.11 -1.54
C CYS A 144 7.93 0.12 -0.37
N PHE A 145 7.47 -1.11 -0.61
CA PHE A 145 7.21 -2.09 0.43
C PHE A 145 7.99 -3.38 0.13
N PRO A 146 9.34 -3.38 0.20
CA PRO A 146 10.18 -4.46 -0.35
C PRO A 146 9.88 -5.85 0.22
N ASN A 147 9.28 -5.91 1.42
CA ASN A 147 8.91 -7.16 2.08
C ASN A 147 7.68 -7.85 1.48
N VAL A 148 7.01 -7.25 0.49
CA VAL A 148 5.82 -7.83 -0.15
C VAL A 148 6.15 -8.71 -1.37
N GLY A 149 7.38 -8.65 -1.88
CA GLY A 149 7.84 -9.51 -2.98
C GLY A 149 7.10 -9.31 -4.31
N LEU A 150 6.52 -8.13 -4.53
CA LEU A 150 5.80 -7.80 -5.75
C LEU A 150 6.72 -7.09 -6.75
N ALA A 151 6.42 -7.23 -8.04
CA ALA A 151 7.11 -6.48 -9.08
C ALA A 151 6.81 -4.97 -8.92
N ASP A 152 7.80 -4.14 -9.21
CA ASP A 152 7.67 -2.68 -9.16
C ASP A 152 6.55 -2.23 -10.10
N THR A 153 5.49 -1.65 -9.52
CA THR A 153 4.27 -1.23 -10.20
C THR A 153 3.79 0.07 -9.59
N ASP A 154 3.42 1.05 -10.42
CA ASP A 154 2.91 2.31 -9.92
C ASP A 154 1.52 2.14 -9.28
N LEU A 155 1.37 2.64 -8.07
CA LEU A 155 0.13 2.66 -7.28
C LEU A 155 -0.50 4.06 -7.22
N ALA A 156 0.28 5.10 -7.49
CA ALA A 156 -0.14 6.48 -7.43
C ALA A 156 0.71 7.34 -8.36
N ARG A 157 0.16 8.47 -8.79
CA ARG A 157 0.91 9.48 -9.55
C ARG A 157 1.60 10.45 -8.60
N THR A 158 2.86 10.77 -8.86
CA THR A 158 3.59 11.80 -8.11
C THR A 158 3.84 13.05 -8.94
N SER A 159 3.80 14.20 -8.28
CA SER A 159 4.20 15.50 -8.84
C SER A 159 4.98 16.31 -7.81
N ALA A 160 5.91 17.12 -8.29
CA ALA A 160 6.82 17.91 -7.46
C ALA A 160 6.80 19.39 -7.86
N ALA A 161 6.63 20.27 -6.88
CA ALA A 161 6.65 21.73 -7.06
C ALA A 161 7.31 22.42 -5.86
N GLY A 162 8.49 22.99 -6.09
CA GLY A 162 9.38 23.50 -5.04
C GLY A 162 9.70 22.42 -4.02
N ALA A 163 9.54 22.75 -2.74
CA ALA A 163 9.72 21.82 -1.63
C ALA A 163 8.48 20.95 -1.34
N THR A 164 7.53 20.83 -2.27
CA THR A 164 6.28 20.07 -2.07
C THR A 164 6.17 18.92 -3.07
N VAL A 165 5.82 17.73 -2.56
CA VAL A 165 5.46 16.57 -3.36
C VAL A 165 4.00 16.22 -3.10
N THR A 166 3.25 15.98 -4.16
CA THR A 166 1.91 15.42 -4.10
C THR A 166 1.91 14.01 -4.66
N VAL A 167 1.22 13.10 -3.99
CA VAL A 167 0.97 11.73 -4.41
C VAL A 167 -0.54 11.53 -4.48
N ASP A 168 -1.08 11.29 -5.66
CA ASP A 168 -2.51 11.04 -5.87
C ASP A 168 -2.70 9.56 -6.23
N ALA A 169 -3.41 8.81 -5.38
CA ALA A 169 -3.65 7.38 -5.59
C ALA A 169 -4.35 7.14 -6.93
N ASP A 170 -3.92 6.10 -7.65
CA ASP A 170 -4.59 5.71 -8.89
C ASP A 170 -5.75 4.76 -8.58
N PRO A 171 -7.02 5.15 -8.80
CA PRO A 171 -8.16 4.26 -8.59
C PRO A 171 -8.14 3.02 -9.50
N ALA A 172 -7.38 3.02 -10.60
CA ALA A 172 -7.24 1.87 -11.48
C ALA A 172 -6.30 0.79 -10.93
N VAL A 173 -5.45 1.11 -9.94
CA VAL A 173 -4.51 0.18 -9.33
C VAL A 173 -4.78 0.09 -7.83
N THR A 174 -5.38 -1.03 -7.41
CA THR A 174 -5.73 -1.27 -6.01
C THR A 174 -4.92 -2.42 -5.42
N GLY A 175 -4.75 -2.43 -4.10
CA GLY A 175 -4.37 -3.64 -3.36
C GLY A 175 -3.20 -3.50 -2.39
N LEU A 176 -2.23 -2.61 -2.66
CA LEU A 176 -1.10 -2.38 -1.75
C LEU A 176 -1.24 -1.10 -0.93
N ASN A 177 -1.77 -0.03 -1.53
CA ASN A 177 -2.24 1.10 -0.76
C ASN A 177 -3.47 0.64 0.03
N ALA A 178 -3.35 0.63 1.35
CA ALA A 178 -4.39 0.12 2.23
C ALA A 178 -4.26 0.70 3.64
N PHE A 179 -5.36 0.72 4.37
CA PHE A 179 -5.35 1.00 5.80
C PHE A 179 -6.27 0.04 6.55
N ILE A 180 -6.05 -0.09 7.86
CA ILE A 180 -6.88 -0.92 8.73
C ILE A 180 -7.90 -0.03 9.42
N GLY A 181 -9.17 -0.32 9.18
CA GLY A 181 -10.32 0.40 9.72
C GLY A 181 -10.65 0.05 11.17
N PRO A 182 -11.74 0.62 11.70
CA PRO A 182 -12.37 0.10 12.90
C PRO A 182 -12.72 -1.39 12.69
N LEU A 183 -12.60 -2.21 13.74
CA LEU A 183 -12.81 -3.67 13.66
C LEU A 183 -11.75 -4.45 12.87
N GLU A 184 -10.55 -3.87 12.68
CA GLU A 184 -9.41 -4.55 12.06
C GLU A 184 -9.64 -4.98 10.59
N CYS A 185 -10.62 -4.38 9.91
CA CYS A 185 -10.82 -4.66 8.50
C CYS A 185 -9.78 -3.96 7.63
N LEU A 186 -9.29 -4.65 6.59
CA LEU A 186 -8.45 -4.07 5.56
C LEU A 186 -9.29 -3.28 4.55
N HIS A 187 -8.95 -2.00 4.38
CA HIS A 187 -9.53 -1.10 3.39
C HIS A 187 -8.51 -0.79 2.31
N PRO A 188 -8.62 -1.39 1.10
CA PRO A 188 -7.80 -0.99 -0.05
C PRO A 188 -8.14 0.45 -0.41
N VAL A 189 -7.13 1.27 -0.65
CA VAL A 189 -7.33 2.68 -1.02
C VAL A 189 -7.88 2.73 -2.44
N SER A 190 -9.12 3.21 -2.56
CA SER A 190 -9.76 3.51 -3.85
C SER A 190 -9.71 5.00 -4.19
N GLU A 191 -9.60 5.85 -3.18
CA GLU A 191 -9.41 7.29 -3.30
C GLU A 191 -8.40 7.74 -2.25
N GLY A 192 -7.40 8.55 -2.61
CA GLY A 192 -6.49 9.06 -1.60
C GLY A 192 -5.43 10.00 -2.16
N ARG A 193 -4.89 10.82 -1.27
CA ARG A 193 -3.89 11.83 -1.59
C ARG A 193 -2.93 11.98 -0.42
N MET A 194 -1.65 12.17 -0.73
CA MET A 194 -0.64 12.57 0.25
C MET A 194 0.10 13.80 -0.25
N GLU A 195 0.30 14.77 0.63
CA GLU A 195 1.15 15.93 0.38
C GLU A 195 2.31 15.93 1.38
N VAL A 196 3.53 16.11 0.88
CA VAL A 196 4.77 16.15 1.65
C VAL A 196 5.45 17.48 1.41
N ARG A 197 5.83 18.20 2.47
CA ARG A 197 6.58 19.45 2.42
C ARG A 197 7.91 19.29 3.14
N PHE A 198 8.99 19.58 2.41
CA PHE A 198 10.36 19.50 2.91
C PHE A 198 10.78 20.85 3.51
N GLY A 199 11.36 20.79 4.70
CA GLY A 199 11.89 21.94 5.43
C GLY A 199 13.42 21.93 5.52
N ALA A 200 13.94 22.97 6.15
CA ALA A 200 15.36 23.05 6.46
C ALA A 200 15.78 21.93 7.44
N GLY A 201 17.04 21.49 7.33
CA GLY A 201 17.62 20.53 8.28
C GLY A 201 16.96 19.15 8.29
N GLY A 202 16.36 18.72 7.19
CA GLY A 202 15.71 17.41 7.09
C GLY A 202 14.33 17.32 7.75
N ALA A 203 13.73 18.44 8.15
CA ALA A 203 12.36 18.45 8.63
C ALA A 203 11.38 18.11 7.51
N VAL A 204 10.32 17.38 7.84
CA VAL A 204 9.22 17.08 6.93
C VAL A 204 7.88 17.30 7.63
N THR A 205 6.92 17.85 6.89
CA THR A 205 5.52 17.93 7.31
C THR A 205 4.61 17.49 6.17
N GLY A 206 3.39 17.11 6.46
CA GLY A 206 2.47 16.74 5.41
C GLY A 206 1.11 16.27 5.89
N SER A 207 0.32 15.78 4.95
CA SER A 207 -0.99 15.19 5.20
C SER A 207 -1.22 14.00 4.29
N VAL A 208 -2.10 13.10 4.72
CA VAL A 208 -2.58 11.96 3.95
C VAL A 208 -4.07 11.79 4.18
N THR A 209 -4.81 11.57 3.10
CA THR A 209 -6.20 11.13 3.10
C THR A 209 -6.32 9.85 2.31
N ALA A 210 -7.10 8.91 2.81
CA ALA A 210 -7.32 7.62 2.18
C ALA A 210 -8.74 7.13 2.48
N ARG A 211 -9.42 6.64 1.46
CA ARG A 211 -10.77 6.08 1.55
C ARG A 211 -10.81 4.77 0.80
N GLY A 212 -11.50 3.80 1.38
CA GLY A 212 -11.53 2.45 0.84
C GLY A 212 -12.71 1.62 1.33
N PRO A 213 -13.23 0.69 0.50
CA PRO A 213 -14.24 -0.26 0.93
C PRO A 213 -13.63 -1.35 1.82
N CYS A 214 -14.46 -2.03 2.60
CA CYS A 214 -14.14 -3.29 3.26
C CYS A 214 -15.25 -4.30 2.92
N LEU A 215 -14.94 -5.59 2.78
CA LEU A 215 -15.97 -6.60 2.49
C LEU A 215 -16.98 -6.78 3.65
N ALA A 216 -16.54 -6.55 4.88
CA ALA A 216 -17.30 -6.78 6.10
C ALA A 216 -17.79 -5.49 6.80
N ALA A 217 -17.53 -4.31 6.22
CA ALA A 217 -17.85 -3.02 6.84
C ALA A 217 -18.16 -1.95 5.77
N PRO A 218 -18.87 -0.86 6.13
CA PRO A 218 -18.98 0.31 5.27
C PRO A 218 -17.60 0.84 4.85
N PRO A 219 -17.50 1.60 3.74
CA PRO A 219 -16.28 2.32 3.43
C PRO A 219 -15.85 3.21 4.58
N ALA A 220 -14.56 3.21 4.86
CA ALA A 220 -13.94 4.02 5.91
C ALA A 220 -13.09 5.13 5.31
N GLU A 221 -12.81 6.15 6.10
CA GLU A 221 -11.90 7.24 5.77
C GLU A 221 -10.81 7.39 6.84
N PHE A 222 -9.57 7.48 6.37
CA PHE A 222 -8.39 7.82 7.16
C PHE A 222 -7.87 9.19 6.73
N THR A 223 -7.74 10.11 7.68
CA THR A 223 -7.19 11.45 7.44
C THR A 223 -6.18 11.76 8.52
N ALA A 224 -4.93 12.04 8.15
CA ALA A 224 -3.88 12.38 9.11
C ALA A 224 -2.95 13.48 8.59
N THR A 225 -2.35 14.19 9.53
CA THR A 225 -1.17 15.02 9.31
C THR A 225 0.05 14.32 9.85
N PHE A 226 1.23 14.65 9.35
CA PHE A 226 2.47 14.17 9.93
C PHE A 226 3.53 15.25 10.02
N THR A 227 4.41 15.07 10.99
CA THR A 227 5.64 15.84 11.16
C THR A 227 6.78 14.90 11.53
N GLY A 228 7.99 15.22 11.11
CA GLY A 228 9.14 14.38 11.42
C GLY A 228 10.45 14.94 10.91
N THR A 229 11.49 14.11 11.01
CA THR A 229 12.84 14.45 10.60
C THR A 229 13.49 13.29 9.85
N ARG A 230 14.43 13.62 8.99
CA ARG A 230 15.27 12.64 8.28
C ARG A 230 16.09 11.80 9.28
N LEU A 231 16.26 10.52 8.96
CA LEU A 231 17.08 9.56 9.70
C LEU A 231 18.57 9.63 9.30
#